data_AF-A0A4R4PPT9-F1
#
_entry.id   AF-A0A4R4PPT9-F1
#
_cell.length_a   1.000
_cell.length_b   1.000
_cell.length_c   1.000
_cell.angle_alpha   90.00
_cell.angle_beta   90.00
_cell.angle_gamma   90.00
#
_symmetry.space_group_name_H-M   'P 1'
#
loop_
_entity.id
_entity.type
_entity.pdbx_description
1 polymer ?
#
loop_
_entity_poly.entity_id
_entity_poly.type
_entity_poly.pdbx_seq_one_letter_code
_entity_poly.pdbx_strand_id
1 'polypeptide(L)'
;MRGRLRLGLSGVVLAAAVVVSLAACGGGSDDGGTAGTEQPAVEATASSESPASQDPETSPEADGIPDETVPEEELTPAEGEFSEEQREYLADRVPRGVDPAAILEVGDEACYRIGYLERHDRAGALRALRDGEIPNAEAAVEHLCPEYAELLAEATD
;
A
#
# COMPACT_ATOMS: atom_id res chain seq x y z
N MET A 1 21.47 53.81 9.48
CA MET A 1 22.75 53.99 8.77
C MET A 1 23.03 52.74 7.95
N ARG A 2 23.61 52.93 6.76
CA ARG A 2 23.75 51.93 5.68
C ARG A 2 24.92 50.96 5.93
N GLY A 3 24.78 49.73 5.45
CA GLY A 3 25.88 48.79 5.20
C GLY A 3 25.33 47.43 4.78
N ARG A 4 24.81 47.26 3.55
CA ARG A 4 25.51 46.77 2.35
C ARG A 4 26.23 45.42 2.54
N LEU A 5 25.53 44.37 2.07
CA LEU A 5 25.95 43.12 1.41
C LEU A 5 27.45 42.77 1.38
N ARG A 6 27.73 41.51 1.70
CA ARG A 6 28.65 40.69 0.88
C ARG A 6 27.96 39.41 0.45
N LEU A 7 27.62 39.37 -0.84
CA LEU A 7 27.38 38.15 -1.61
C LEU A 7 28.62 37.27 -1.51
N GLY A 8 28.47 36.07 -0.96
CA GLY A 8 29.40 34.97 -1.12
C GLY A 8 28.90 34.05 -2.23
N LEU A 9 29.27 34.37 -3.47
CA LEU A 9 29.02 33.55 -4.65
C LEU A 9 30.21 32.59 -4.80
N SER A 10 30.05 31.33 -4.38
CA SER A 10 31.01 30.27 -4.74
C SER A 10 30.20 29.04 -5.15
N GLY A 11 29.95 28.96 -6.46
CA GLY A 11 29.33 27.81 -7.09
C GLY A 11 30.27 26.62 -7.08
N VAL A 12 29.76 25.48 -6.61
CA VAL A 12 30.29 24.17 -6.94
C VAL A 12 29.18 23.45 -7.69
N VAL A 13 29.15 23.65 -9.00
CA VAL A 13 28.31 22.87 -9.91
C VAL A 13 29.06 21.57 -10.18
N LEU A 14 28.85 20.55 -9.36
CA LEU A 14 29.24 19.17 -9.67
C LEU A 14 28.08 18.50 -10.40
N ALA A 15 27.93 18.85 -11.68
CA ALA A 15 27.04 18.16 -12.60
C ALA A 15 27.70 16.85 -13.05
N ALA A 16 27.54 15.78 -12.28
CA ALA A 16 27.79 14.42 -12.73
C ALA A 16 26.50 13.89 -13.37
N ALA A 17 26.33 14.17 -14.67
CA ALA A 17 25.28 13.56 -15.46
C ALA A 17 25.66 12.10 -15.75
N VAL A 18 25.14 11.18 -14.94
CA VAL A 18 25.17 9.75 -15.26
C VAL A 18 24.06 9.50 -16.27
N VAL A 19 24.47 9.20 -17.51
CA VAL A 19 23.57 8.79 -18.59
C VAL A 19 23.12 7.37 -18.27
N VAL A 20 21.89 7.21 -17.76
CA VAL A 20 21.23 5.91 -17.70
C VAL A 20 20.71 5.60 -19.10
N SER A 21 21.40 4.68 -19.77
CA SER A 21 20.95 4.12 -21.05
C SER A 21 19.62 3.41 -20.84
N LEU A 22 18.56 3.89 -21.49
CA LEU A 22 17.33 3.14 -21.64
C LEU A 22 17.64 1.90 -22.49
N ALA A 23 17.71 0.74 -21.83
CA ALA A 23 17.52 -0.52 -22.52
C ALA A 23 16.05 -0.56 -22.96
N ALA A 24 15.84 -0.17 -24.21
CA ALA A 24 14.61 -0.37 -24.93
C ALA A 24 14.30 -1.87 -24.94
N CYS A 25 13.30 -2.29 -24.18
CA CYS A 25 12.60 -3.56 -24.41
C CYS A 25 11.69 -3.34 -25.63
N GLY A 26 12.30 -3.33 -26.82
CA GLY A 26 11.60 -3.42 -28.09
C GLY A 26 11.34 -4.89 -28.38
N GLY A 27 10.15 -5.38 -28.03
CA GLY A 27 9.62 -6.63 -28.57
C GLY A 27 9.11 -6.37 -29.98
N GLY A 28 9.87 -6.81 -30.97
CA GLY A 28 9.60 -6.61 -32.39
C GLY A 28 8.26 -7.17 -32.84
N SER A 29 7.60 -6.41 -33.72
CA SER A 29 6.57 -6.93 -34.62
C SER A 29 7.26 -7.32 -35.92
N ASP A 30 7.38 -8.61 -36.17
CA ASP A 30 7.69 -9.18 -37.48
C ASP A 30 7.00 -10.54 -37.55
N ASP A 31 5.81 -10.59 -38.16
CA ASP A 31 5.38 -11.79 -38.85
C ASP A 31 4.76 -11.39 -40.18
N GLY A 32 5.53 -11.68 -41.22
CA GLY A 32 5.17 -11.52 -42.62
C GLY A 32 4.00 -12.42 -43.00
N GLY A 33 3.27 -11.99 -44.02
CA GLY A 33 2.22 -12.80 -44.60
C GLY A 33 2.74 -14.12 -45.14
N THR A 34 1.91 -15.16 -45.09
CA THR A 34 1.37 -15.84 -46.27
C THR A 34 0.22 -16.75 -45.81
N ALA A 35 -0.94 -16.61 -46.47
CA ALA A 35 -1.98 -17.62 -46.43
C ALA A 35 -1.50 -18.79 -47.30
N GLY A 36 -1.39 -19.98 -46.71
CA GLY A 36 -0.91 -21.15 -47.45
C GLY A 36 -0.85 -22.41 -46.62
N THR A 37 -2.01 -23.04 -46.43
CA THR A 37 -2.28 -24.49 -46.44
C THR A 37 -1.52 -25.46 -45.50
N GLU A 38 -2.27 -26.50 -45.12
CA GLU A 38 -1.81 -27.81 -44.64
C GLU A 38 -1.55 -28.02 -43.13
N GLN A 39 -2.61 -28.56 -42.51
CA GLN A 39 -2.62 -29.43 -41.34
C GLN A 39 -1.61 -30.59 -41.49
N PRO A 40 -0.95 -31.01 -40.39
CA PRO A 40 -1.27 -32.34 -39.87
C PRO A 40 -1.50 -32.33 -38.35
N ALA A 41 -2.40 -33.22 -37.95
CA ALA A 41 -2.77 -33.47 -36.56
C ALA A 41 -1.60 -34.07 -35.78
N VAL A 42 -1.33 -33.52 -34.60
CA VAL A 42 -0.79 -34.26 -33.46
C VAL A 42 -1.55 -33.84 -32.20
N GLU A 43 -2.06 -34.85 -31.51
CA GLU A 43 -2.85 -34.74 -30.30
C GLU A 43 -1.98 -34.17 -29.17
N ALA A 44 -2.45 -33.08 -28.57
CA ALA A 44 -2.00 -32.65 -27.25
C ALA A 44 -3.25 -32.50 -26.39
N THR A 45 -3.38 -33.42 -25.44
CA THR A 45 -4.40 -33.49 -24.41
C THR A 45 -4.62 -32.12 -23.77
N ALA A 46 -5.80 -31.54 -23.97
CA ALA A 46 -6.27 -30.43 -23.18
C ALA A 46 -6.56 -30.96 -21.77
N SER A 47 -5.59 -30.84 -20.86
CA SER A 47 -5.88 -30.87 -19.43
C SER A 47 -6.65 -29.60 -19.10
N SER A 48 -7.98 -29.70 -19.15
CA SER A 48 -8.86 -28.83 -18.39
C SER A 48 -8.57 -29.06 -16.91
N GLU A 49 -7.58 -28.38 -16.37
CA GLU A 49 -7.54 -28.12 -14.94
C GLU A 49 -8.42 -26.89 -14.71
N SER A 50 -9.70 -27.16 -14.43
CA SER A 50 -10.51 -26.22 -13.65
C SER A 50 -9.75 -25.95 -12.36
N PRO A 51 -9.37 -24.69 -12.04
CA PRO A 51 -9.05 -24.41 -10.66
C PRO A 51 -10.32 -24.71 -9.87
N ALA A 52 -10.18 -25.67 -8.97
CA ALA A 52 -11.15 -25.99 -7.96
C ALA A 52 -11.69 -24.68 -7.37
N SER A 53 -13.01 -24.62 -7.22
CA SER A 53 -13.66 -23.67 -6.34
C SER A 53 -12.95 -23.71 -5.00
N GLN A 54 -12.06 -22.76 -4.78
CA GLN A 54 -11.71 -22.38 -3.43
C GLN A 54 -12.97 -21.72 -2.89
N ASP A 55 -13.47 -22.27 -1.78
CA ASP A 55 -14.47 -21.66 -0.93
C ASP A 55 -14.27 -20.14 -0.85
N PRO A 56 -15.34 -19.34 -0.73
CA PRO A 56 -15.18 -17.92 -0.49
C PRO A 56 -14.40 -17.76 0.82
N GLU A 57 -13.12 -17.46 0.70
CA GLU A 57 -12.34 -16.82 1.75
C GLU A 57 -13.20 -15.66 2.20
N THR A 58 -13.68 -15.73 3.44
CA THR A 58 -14.42 -14.67 4.08
C THR A 58 -13.55 -13.42 3.99
N SER A 59 -13.83 -12.54 3.03
CA SER A 59 -13.33 -11.18 3.05
C SER A 59 -13.67 -10.63 4.42
N PRO A 60 -12.70 -10.13 5.21
CA PRO A 60 -13.04 -9.37 6.39
C PRO A 60 -13.86 -8.17 5.91
N GLU A 61 -15.16 -8.21 6.15
CA GLU A 61 -16.04 -7.07 5.99
C GLU A 61 -15.45 -5.95 6.84
N ALA A 62 -15.29 -4.78 6.23
CA ALA A 62 -14.54 -3.63 6.75
C ALA A 62 -15.15 -2.99 8.02
N ASP A 63 -16.11 -3.65 8.66
CA ASP A 63 -16.91 -3.13 9.77
C ASP A 63 -17.12 -4.15 10.92
N GLY A 64 -16.53 -5.35 10.86
CA GLY A 64 -16.79 -6.42 11.83
C GLY A 64 -15.63 -6.67 12.79
N ILE A 65 -15.71 -6.17 14.03
CA ILE A 65 -14.84 -6.64 15.11
C ILE A 65 -14.98 -8.18 15.18
N PRO A 66 -13.88 -8.94 15.11
CA PRO A 66 -13.95 -10.40 15.16
C PRO A 66 -14.57 -10.87 16.48
N ASP A 67 -15.40 -11.93 16.43
CA ASP A 67 -16.04 -12.53 17.62
C ASP A 67 -15.02 -12.95 18.69
N GLU A 68 -13.78 -13.27 18.29
CA GLU A 68 -12.70 -13.58 19.22
C GLU A 68 -11.35 -13.07 18.72
N THR A 69 -10.71 -12.23 19.53
CA THR A 69 -9.41 -11.60 19.28
C THR A 69 -8.30 -12.29 20.08
N VAL A 70 -7.07 -12.16 19.58
CA VAL A 70 -5.88 -12.55 20.33
C VAL A 70 -5.60 -11.47 21.40
N PRO A 71 -5.37 -11.84 22.68
CA PRO A 71 -4.98 -10.90 23.72
C PRO A 71 -3.68 -10.17 23.38
N GLU A 72 -3.52 -8.95 23.86
CA GLU A 72 -2.35 -8.11 23.54
C GLU A 72 -1.02 -8.79 23.93
N GLU A 73 -1.01 -9.56 25.02
CA GLU A 73 0.18 -10.27 25.51
C GLU A 73 0.59 -11.46 24.64
N GLU A 74 -0.31 -11.92 23.78
CA GLU A 74 -0.11 -13.03 22.85
C GLU A 74 0.20 -12.54 21.42
N LEU A 75 0.25 -11.22 21.19
CA LEU A 75 0.62 -10.63 19.91
C LEU A 75 2.13 -10.72 19.68
N THR A 76 2.55 -11.74 18.93
CA THR A 76 3.95 -11.93 18.53
C THR A 76 4.10 -11.96 17.02
N PRO A 77 4.96 -11.14 16.41
CA PRO A 77 5.25 -11.24 14.99
C PRO A 77 6.08 -12.49 14.67
N ALA A 78 6.06 -12.93 13.42
CA ALA A 78 6.92 -14.02 12.96
C ALA A 78 8.42 -13.68 13.08
N GLU A 79 8.77 -12.41 12.94
CA GLU A 79 10.14 -11.89 13.05
C GLU A 79 10.17 -10.59 13.85
N GLY A 80 11.12 -10.43 14.77
CA GLY A 80 11.30 -9.20 15.55
C GLY A 80 10.31 -9.05 16.72
N GLU A 81 9.98 -7.80 17.04
CA GLU A 81 9.05 -7.40 18.10
C GLU A 81 8.22 -6.19 17.62
N PHE A 82 6.96 -6.13 18.02
CA PHE A 82 6.12 -4.94 17.79
C PHE A 82 6.52 -3.80 18.73
N SER A 83 6.43 -2.56 18.26
CA SER A 83 6.49 -1.39 19.13
C SER A 83 5.25 -1.32 20.03
N GLU A 84 5.29 -0.46 21.05
CA GLU A 84 4.14 -0.19 21.92
C GLU A 84 2.94 0.33 21.12
N GLU A 85 3.16 1.30 20.23
CA GLU A 85 2.10 1.85 19.37
C GLU A 85 1.52 0.80 18.43
N GLN A 86 2.37 -0.08 17.88
CA GLN A 86 1.92 -1.18 17.04
C GLN A 86 1.06 -2.18 17.83
N ARG A 87 1.43 -2.48 19.08
CA ARG A 87 0.62 -3.36 19.96
C ARG A 87 -0.72 -2.74 20.31
N GLU A 88 -0.76 -1.46 20.62
CA GLU A 88 -2.01 -0.73 20.88
C GLU A 88 -2.92 -0.70 19.64
N TYR A 89 -2.33 -0.51 18.45
CA TYR A 89 -3.05 -0.65 17.19
C TYR A 89 -3.56 -2.09 16.97
N LEU A 90 -2.84 -3.12 17.41
CA LEU A 90 -3.25 -4.50 17.21
C LEU A 90 -4.23 -5.01 18.29
N ALA A 91 -4.28 -4.35 19.45
CA ALA A 91 -5.14 -4.71 20.57
C ALA A 91 -6.61 -4.81 20.11
N ASP A 92 -7.25 -5.95 20.42
CA ASP A 92 -8.62 -6.27 20.03
C ASP A 92 -8.92 -6.21 18.51
N ARG A 93 -7.88 -6.23 17.65
CA ARG A 93 -8.04 -6.19 16.19
C ARG A 93 -7.57 -7.46 15.49
N VAL A 94 -6.77 -8.31 16.13
CA VAL A 94 -6.24 -9.53 15.51
C VAL A 94 -7.16 -10.72 15.73
N PRO A 95 -7.84 -11.24 14.69
CA PRO A 95 -8.64 -12.45 14.83
C PRO A 95 -7.75 -13.68 15.12
N ARG A 96 -8.29 -14.67 15.82
CA ARG A 96 -7.55 -15.92 16.04
C ARG A 96 -7.11 -16.56 14.73
N GLY A 97 -5.84 -16.98 14.69
CA GLY A 97 -5.25 -17.65 13.52
C GLY A 97 -4.88 -16.71 12.37
N VAL A 98 -5.07 -15.40 12.53
CA VAL A 98 -4.58 -14.38 11.59
C VAL A 98 -3.21 -13.87 12.06
N ASP A 99 -2.33 -13.60 11.11
CA ASP A 99 -1.03 -13.01 11.39
C ASP A 99 -1.19 -11.55 11.87
N PRO A 100 -0.76 -11.20 13.10
CA PRO A 100 -0.80 -9.82 13.59
C PRO A 100 -0.08 -8.84 12.66
N ALA A 101 1.00 -9.26 11.98
CA ALA A 101 1.73 -8.39 11.06
C ALA A 101 0.89 -8.00 9.84
N ALA A 102 0.00 -8.89 9.38
CA ALA A 102 -0.92 -8.58 8.28
C ALA A 102 -1.96 -7.52 8.69
N ILE A 103 -2.41 -7.53 9.95
CA ILE A 103 -3.33 -6.49 10.45
C ILE A 103 -2.61 -5.15 10.59
N LEU A 104 -1.35 -5.17 11.04
CA LEU A 104 -0.52 -3.97 11.10
C LEU A 104 -0.31 -3.36 9.70
N GLU A 105 -0.04 -4.20 8.70
CA GLU A 105 0.16 -3.76 7.30
C GLU A 105 -1.07 -3.03 6.74
N VAL A 106 -2.28 -3.45 7.11
CA VAL A 106 -3.52 -2.74 6.75
C VAL A 106 -3.57 -1.33 7.39
N GLY A 107 -3.09 -1.19 8.63
CA GLY A 107 -3.00 0.11 9.30
C GLY A 107 -1.97 1.03 8.65
N ASP A 108 -0.80 0.48 8.31
CA ASP A 108 0.24 1.20 7.58
C ASP A 108 -0.24 1.65 6.19
N GLU A 109 -1.03 0.82 5.50
CA GLU A 109 -1.65 1.20 4.22
C GLU A 109 -2.63 2.37 4.38
N ALA A 110 -3.43 2.40 5.46
CA ALA A 110 -4.30 3.52 5.77
C ALA A 110 -3.49 4.82 5.95
N CYS A 111 -2.43 4.78 6.77
CA CYS A 111 -1.51 5.91 6.96
C CYS A 111 -0.87 6.38 5.65
N TYR A 112 -0.41 5.43 4.81
CA TYR A 112 0.14 5.74 3.50
C TYR A 112 -0.88 6.46 2.60
N ARG A 113 -2.11 5.95 2.54
CA ARG A 113 -3.18 6.52 1.71
C ARG A 113 -3.57 7.92 2.18
N ILE A 114 -3.70 8.13 3.49
CA ILE A 114 -3.96 9.45 4.07
C ILE A 114 -2.84 10.41 3.69
N GLY A 115 -1.58 10.04 3.92
CA GLY A 115 -0.44 10.90 3.60
C GLY A 115 -0.30 11.18 2.10
N TYR A 116 -0.64 10.22 1.23
CA TYR A 116 -0.66 10.45 -0.20
C TYR A 116 -1.73 11.48 -0.59
N LEU A 117 -2.95 11.32 -0.11
CA LEU A 117 -4.04 12.24 -0.40
C LEU A 117 -3.79 13.63 0.20
N GLU A 118 -3.29 13.73 1.43
CA GLU A 118 -2.96 15.01 2.07
C GLU A 118 -2.00 15.84 1.20
N ARG A 119 -0.97 15.20 0.63
CA ARG A 119 0.03 15.86 -0.23
C ARG A 119 -0.47 16.21 -1.63
N HIS A 120 -1.42 15.45 -2.18
CA HIS A 120 -1.80 15.53 -3.60
C HIS A 120 -3.23 16.05 -3.84
N ASP A 121 -4.16 15.77 -2.94
CA ASP A 121 -5.55 16.21 -2.95
C ASP A 121 -6.11 16.25 -1.51
N ARG A 122 -5.75 17.29 -0.74
CA ARG A 122 -6.25 17.45 0.65
C ARG A 122 -7.77 17.44 0.74
N ALA A 123 -8.47 18.03 -0.24
CA ALA A 123 -9.93 18.01 -0.26
C ALA A 123 -10.47 16.59 -0.48
N GLY A 124 -9.78 15.79 -1.30
CA GLY A 124 -10.01 14.35 -1.44
C GLY A 124 -9.73 13.59 -0.16
N ALA A 125 -8.65 13.89 0.56
CA ALA A 125 -8.35 13.28 1.85
C ALA A 125 -9.50 13.47 2.85
N LEU A 126 -9.99 14.71 3.00
CA LEU A 126 -11.11 15.04 3.90
C LEU A 126 -12.40 14.32 3.51
N ARG A 127 -12.68 14.16 2.20
CA ARG A 127 -13.85 13.40 1.75
C ARG A 127 -13.69 11.91 2.04
N ALA A 128 -12.56 11.33 1.66
CA ALA A 128 -12.28 9.92 1.87
C ALA A 128 -12.32 9.52 3.35
N LEU A 129 -11.81 10.39 4.24
CA LEU A 129 -11.92 10.22 5.69
C LEU A 129 -13.37 10.34 6.18
N ARG A 130 -14.09 11.39 5.77
CA ARG A 130 -15.49 11.62 6.17
C ARG A 130 -16.44 10.52 5.70
N ASP A 131 -16.22 10.01 4.48
CA ASP A 131 -17.07 9.01 3.84
C ASP A 131 -16.64 7.57 4.20
N GLY A 132 -15.58 7.39 5.00
CA GLY A 132 -15.09 6.08 5.44
C GLY A 132 -14.41 5.26 4.32
N GLU A 133 -13.94 5.90 3.25
CA GLU A 133 -13.30 5.22 2.11
C GLU A 133 -11.88 4.70 2.42
N ILE A 134 -11.31 5.15 3.54
CA ILE A 134 -10.02 4.66 4.06
C ILE A 134 -10.36 3.78 5.28
N PRO A 135 -10.35 2.44 5.14
CA PRO A 135 -10.67 1.56 6.25
C PRO A 135 -9.64 1.72 7.37
N ASN A 136 -10.08 1.55 8.62
CA ASN A 136 -9.25 1.64 9.83
C ASN A 136 -8.55 3.00 10.05
N ALA A 137 -8.94 4.06 9.32
CA ALA A 137 -8.25 5.35 9.37
C ALA A 137 -8.17 5.95 10.79
N GLU A 138 -9.24 5.87 11.57
CA GLU A 138 -9.27 6.43 12.93
C GLU A 138 -8.23 5.76 13.84
N ALA A 139 -8.27 4.42 13.92
CA ALA A 139 -7.32 3.64 14.71
C ALA A 139 -5.87 3.80 14.22
N ALA A 140 -5.66 3.84 12.91
CA ALA A 140 -4.33 4.03 12.34
C ALA A 140 -3.77 5.41 12.66
N VAL A 141 -4.59 6.47 12.59
CA VAL A 141 -4.16 7.83 12.96
C VAL A 141 -3.89 7.95 14.45
N GLU A 142 -4.67 7.29 15.31
CA GLU A 142 -4.45 7.34 16.76
C GLU A 142 -3.09 6.78 17.17
N HIS A 143 -2.70 5.63 16.61
CA HIS A 143 -1.52 4.89 17.08
C HIS A 143 -0.33 4.91 16.09
N LEU A 144 -0.58 4.79 14.78
CA LEU A 144 0.48 4.57 13.79
C LEU A 144 0.94 5.86 13.10
N CYS A 145 0.03 6.80 12.83
CA CYS A 145 0.34 8.05 12.14
C CYS A 145 -0.34 9.29 12.77
N PRO A 146 0.05 9.63 14.02
CA PRO A 146 -0.54 10.73 14.78
C PRO A 146 -0.35 12.11 14.14
N GLU A 147 0.56 12.27 13.18
CA GLU A 147 0.73 13.50 12.42
C GLU A 147 -0.51 13.91 11.61
N TYR A 148 -1.43 12.97 11.31
CA TYR A 148 -2.66 13.25 10.57
C TYR A 148 -3.89 13.49 11.47
N ALA A 149 -3.73 13.54 12.79
CA ALA A 149 -4.83 13.72 13.75
C ALA A 149 -5.68 14.97 13.46
N GLU A 150 -5.05 16.10 13.12
CA GLU A 150 -5.75 17.34 12.79
C GLU A 150 -6.59 17.22 11.51
N LEU A 151 -6.11 16.44 10.53
CA LEU A 151 -6.83 16.20 9.27
C LEU A 151 -8.06 15.32 9.52
N LEU A 152 -7.91 14.30 10.38
CA LEU A 152 -9.02 13.44 10.80
C LEU A 152 -10.09 14.26 11.55
N ALA A 153 -9.68 15.09 12.51
CA ALA A 153 -10.59 15.95 13.26
C ALA A 153 -11.41 16.87 12.34
N GLU A 154 -10.77 17.52 11.37
CA GLU A 154 -11.45 18.38 10.37
C GLU A 154 -12.43 17.59 9.47
N ALA A 155 -12.16 16.32 9.20
CA ALA A 155 -13.07 15.48 8.43
C ALA A 155 -14.33 15.10 9.22
N THR A 156 -14.24 15.03 10.54
CA THR A 156 -15.32 14.60 11.45
C THR A 156 -16.09 15.74 12.14
N ASP A 157 -15.63 16.98 12.01
CA ASP A 157 -16.32 18.20 12.48
C ASP A 157 -17.58 18.54 11.65
#